data_AF-A0A3D9ZV84-F1
#
_entry.id   AF-A0A3D9ZV84-F1
#
_cell.length_a   1.000
_cell.length_b   1.000
_cell.length_c   1.000
_cell.angle_alpha   90.00
_cell.angle_beta   90.00
_cell.angle_gamma   90.00
#
_symmetry.space_group_name_H-M   'P 1'
#
loop_
_entity.id
_entity.type
_entity.pdbx_description
1 polymer ?
#
loop_
_entity_poly.entity_id
_entity_poly.type
_entity_poly.pdbx_seq_one_letter_code
_entity_poly.pdbx_strand_id
1 'polypeptide(L)'
;MSLLHALASRVETVRSDLPVAEVSVATGRLREATALLAATLESSAASSAAPLLASATSHLDAAAGALGRAGEELDRYLASVGVFASAASVVVSGSCPWADRVDVLTGQVGAARPAVEDLSVDLVLAASVRAALAGSAAGLRQVLVAAPPSVGWALGARAAGLLGVAEPALVRRGAADRLPALLPGLSASAGSALVSRALRLPAPSVSAHAADVAAVGVVLVSVVFGLTGRS
;
A
#
# COMPACT_ATOMS: atom_id res chain seq x y z
N MET A 1 -43.76 4.78 -21.54
CA MET A 1 -42.34 5.17 -21.41
C MET A 1 -41.48 3.99 -21.83
N SER A 2 -40.72 4.12 -22.92
CA SER A 2 -39.95 3.01 -23.50
C SER A 2 -38.78 2.60 -22.61
N LEU A 3 -38.53 1.28 -22.48
CA LEU A 3 -37.38 0.73 -21.75
C LEU A 3 -36.04 1.28 -22.26
N LEU A 4 -35.93 1.58 -23.56
CA LEU A 4 -34.75 2.19 -24.14
C LEU A 4 -34.54 3.64 -23.68
N HIS A 5 -35.63 4.38 -23.44
CA HIS A 5 -35.55 5.74 -22.91
C HIS A 5 -35.16 5.75 -21.43
N ALA A 6 -35.67 4.79 -20.65
CA ALA A 6 -35.26 4.60 -19.26
C ALA A 6 -33.79 4.16 -19.14
N LEU A 7 -33.30 3.33 -20.07
CA LEU A 7 -31.91 2.88 -20.11
C LEU A 7 -30.97 4.00 -20.58
N ALA A 8 -31.36 4.78 -21.60
CA ALA A 8 -30.61 5.96 -22.03
C ALA A 8 -30.53 7.03 -20.93
N SER A 9 -31.64 7.31 -20.24
CA SER A 9 -31.66 8.21 -19.09
C SER A 9 -30.76 7.69 -17.97
N ARG A 10 -30.80 6.39 -17.68
CA ARG A 10 -29.95 5.78 -16.64
C ARG A 10 -28.47 5.79 -17.02
N VAL A 11 -28.12 5.54 -18.28
CA VAL A 11 -26.74 5.66 -18.79
C VAL A 11 -26.24 7.10 -18.72
N GLU A 12 -27.09 8.08 -19.06
CA GLU A 12 -26.70 9.49 -18.98
C GLU A 12 -26.51 9.95 -17.53
N THR A 13 -27.38 9.51 -16.62
CA THR A 13 -27.24 9.78 -15.17
C THR A 13 -25.97 9.13 -14.60
N VAL A 14 -25.68 7.89 -15.03
CA VAL A 14 -24.48 7.13 -14.65
C VAL A 14 -23.21 7.76 -15.22
N ARG A 15 -23.28 8.38 -16.41
CA ARG A 15 -22.18 9.12 -17.03
C ARG A 15 -21.89 10.43 -16.31
N SER A 16 -22.92 11.14 -15.86
CA SER A 16 -22.76 12.42 -15.14
C SER A 16 -22.19 12.26 -13.74
N ASP A 17 -22.34 11.08 -13.12
CA ASP A 17 -21.82 10.76 -11.77
C ASP A 17 -20.39 10.19 -11.77
N LEU A 18 -19.71 10.09 -12.93
CA LEU A 18 -18.30 9.68 -12.91
C LEU A 18 -17.44 10.74 -12.20
N PRO A 19 -16.56 10.34 -11.25
CA PRO A 19 -15.68 11.26 -10.53
C PRO A 19 -14.48 11.74 -11.38
N VAL A 20 -14.71 12.06 -12.66
CA VAL A 20 -13.66 12.52 -13.60
C VAL A 20 -13.02 13.81 -13.11
N ALA A 21 -13.83 14.71 -12.52
CA ALA A 21 -13.35 15.94 -11.90
C ALA A 21 -12.40 15.65 -10.72
N GLU A 22 -12.75 14.70 -9.85
CA GLU A 22 -11.95 14.35 -8.67
C GLU A 22 -10.65 13.63 -9.06
N VAL A 23 -10.72 12.72 -10.03
CA VAL A 23 -9.55 12.03 -10.59
C VAL A 23 -8.62 13.02 -11.31
N SER A 24 -9.16 13.97 -12.08
CA SER A 24 -8.34 15.00 -12.75
C SER A 24 -7.69 15.97 -11.75
N VAL A 25 -8.40 16.35 -10.68
CA VAL A 25 -7.85 17.16 -9.58
C VAL A 25 -6.76 16.38 -8.84
N ALA A 26 -6.98 15.10 -8.53
CA ALA A 26 -5.98 14.26 -7.89
C ALA A 26 -4.73 14.08 -8.77
N THR A 27 -4.91 13.90 -10.09
CA THR A 27 -3.82 13.81 -11.06
C THR A 27 -3.07 15.14 -11.20
N GLY A 28 -3.79 16.26 -11.17
CA GLY A 28 -3.21 17.60 -11.14
C GLY A 28 -2.33 17.81 -9.91
N ARG A 29 -2.85 17.49 -8.72
CA ARG A 29 -2.12 17.56 -7.45
C ARG A 29 -0.90 16.64 -7.43
N LEU A 30 -1.01 15.44 -8.00
CA LEU A 30 0.13 14.52 -8.13
C LEU A 30 1.25 15.15 -8.97
N ARG A 31 0.90 15.70 -10.15
CA ARG A 31 1.87 16.33 -11.07
C ARG A 31 2.54 17.55 -10.43
N GLU A 32 1.77 18.35 -9.70
CA GLU A 32 2.28 19.50 -8.94
C GLU A 32 3.23 19.06 -7.82
N ALA A 33 2.88 18.01 -7.07
CA ALA A 33 3.76 17.42 -6.04
C ALA A 33 5.06 16.84 -6.64
N THR A 34 5.00 16.20 -7.81
CA THR A 34 6.19 15.69 -8.50
C THR A 34 7.10 16.82 -8.99
N ALA A 35 6.52 17.92 -9.47
CA ALA A 35 7.28 19.10 -9.88
C ALA A 35 7.99 19.79 -8.70
N LEU A 36 7.32 19.92 -7.56
CA LEU A 36 7.92 20.44 -6.32
C LEU A 36 9.05 19.53 -5.81
N LEU A 37 8.90 18.21 -5.93
CA LEU A 37 9.93 17.26 -5.55
C LEU A 37 11.17 17.35 -6.47
N ALA A 38 10.98 17.50 -7.77
CA ALA A 38 12.07 17.71 -8.72
C ALA A 38 12.85 19.01 -8.41
N ALA A 39 12.12 20.12 -8.20
CA ALA A 39 12.72 21.42 -7.87
C ALA A 39 13.46 21.41 -6.52
N THR A 40 12.95 20.67 -5.53
CA THR A 40 13.60 20.53 -4.22
C THR A 40 14.81 19.61 -4.26
N LEU A 41 14.82 18.56 -5.09
CA LEU A 41 16.03 17.75 -5.34
C LEU A 41 17.13 18.58 -6.01
N GLU A 42 16.77 19.42 -6.98
CA GLU A 42 17.69 20.34 -7.65
C GLU A 42 18.23 21.42 -6.70
N SER A 43 17.38 21.93 -5.78
CA SER A 43 17.79 22.87 -4.73
C SER A 43 18.57 22.21 -3.57
N SER A 44 18.33 20.92 -3.28
CA SER A 44 19.06 20.17 -2.26
C SER A 44 20.51 19.90 -2.62
N ALA A 45 20.82 19.85 -3.92
CA ALA A 45 22.21 19.85 -4.40
C ALA A 45 22.95 21.15 -4.03
N ALA A 46 22.22 22.22 -3.67
CA ALA A 46 22.72 23.49 -3.18
C ALA A 46 22.35 23.72 -1.69
N SER A 47 22.71 22.79 -0.82
CA SER A 47 22.88 22.96 0.64
C SER A 47 21.87 23.86 1.40
N SER A 48 20.63 23.37 1.60
CA SER A 48 19.83 23.45 2.85
C SER A 48 18.34 23.13 2.59
N ALA A 49 17.94 21.87 2.69
CA ALA A 49 16.61 21.42 2.19
C ALA A 49 15.72 20.68 3.21
N ALA A 50 16.06 20.67 4.50
CA ALA A 50 15.30 19.93 5.51
C ALA A 50 13.80 20.33 5.63
N PRO A 51 13.42 21.63 5.72
CA PRO A 51 12.01 22.01 5.84
C PRO A 51 11.22 21.83 4.52
N LEU A 52 11.89 21.98 3.37
CA LEU A 52 11.26 21.80 2.06
C LEU A 52 10.93 20.33 1.76
N LEU A 53 11.80 19.40 2.20
CA LEU A 53 11.55 17.96 2.09
C LEU A 53 10.38 17.50 2.99
N ALA A 54 10.23 18.07 4.20
CA ALA A 54 9.12 17.77 5.09
C ALA A 54 7.77 18.22 4.48
N SER A 55 7.72 19.42 3.88
CA SER A 55 6.55 19.91 3.17
C SER A 55 6.22 19.05 1.94
N ALA A 56 7.22 18.73 1.11
CA ALA A 56 7.03 17.86 -0.06
C ALA A 56 6.52 16.46 0.31
N THR A 57 7.03 15.89 1.41
CA THR A 57 6.56 14.59 1.94
C THR A 57 5.11 14.69 2.41
N SER A 58 4.75 15.73 3.16
CA SER A 58 3.36 15.96 3.58
C SER A 58 2.40 16.13 2.40
N HIS A 59 2.84 16.78 1.31
CA HIS A 59 2.05 16.91 0.09
C HIS A 59 1.88 15.57 -0.65
N LEU A 60 2.91 14.71 -0.66
CA LEU A 60 2.82 13.37 -1.21
C LEU A 60 1.86 12.48 -0.42
N ASP A 61 1.92 12.53 0.90
CA ASP A 61 1.02 11.75 1.77
C ASP A 61 -0.45 12.19 1.57
N ALA A 62 -0.68 13.51 1.48
CA ALA A 62 -2.01 14.05 1.18
C ALA A 62 -2.51 13.64 -0.22
N ALA A 63 -1.63 13.62 -1.23
CA ALA A 63 -1.96 13.18 -2.58
C ALA A 63 -2.25 11.67 -2.64
N ALA A 64 -1.47 10.85 -1.94
CA ALA A 64 -1.70 9.41 -1.83
C ALA A 64 -3.05 9.11 -1.16
N GLY A 65 -3.38 9.81 -0.07
CA GLY A 65 -4.69 9.68 0.59
C GLY A 65 -5.86 10.16 -0.27
N ALA A 66 -5.67 11.17 -1.13
CA ALA A 66 -6.69 11.60 -2.09
C ALA A 66 -6.91 10.55 -3.20
N LEU A 67 -5.85 9.93 -3.71
CA LEU A 67 -5.94 8.85 -4.70
C LEU A 67 -6.58 7.59 -4.13
N GLY A 68 -6.28 7.25 -2.87
CA GLY A 68 -6.94 6.15 -2.17
C GLY A 68 -8.45 6.35 -2.09
N ARG A 69 -8.89 7.54 -1.66
CA ARG A 69 -10.32 7.90 -1.63
C ARG A 69 -10.98 7.89 -3.01
N ALA A 70 -10.30 8.40 -4.03
CA ALA A 70 -10.79 8.35 -5.40
C ALA A 70 -10.92 6.89 -5.91
N GLY A 71 -10.00 6.01 -5.52
CA GLY A 71 -10.09 4.57 -5.81
C GLY A 71 -11.26 3.90 -5.11
N GLU A 72 -11.48 4.19 -3.83
CA GLU A 72 -12.63 3.68 -3.07
C GLU A 72 -13.97 4.19 -3.64
N GLU A 73 -14.03 5.43 -4.11
CA GLU A 73 -15.21 6.00 -4.76
C GLU A 73 -15.46 5.34 -6.12
N LEU A 74 -14.40 5.09 -6.90
CA LEU A 74 -14.48 4.33 -8.16
C LEU A 74 -14.94 2.89 -7.92
N ASP A 75 -14.44 2.21 -6.89
CA ASP A 75 -14.88 0.86 -6.54
C ASP A 75 -16.35 0.85 -6.09
N ARG A 76 -16.78 1.85 -5.31
CA ARG A 76 -18.18 2.03 -4.91
C ARG A 76 -19.08 2.31 -6.12
N TYR A 77 -18.61 3.11 -7.06
CA TYR A 77 -19.29 3.40 -8.33
C TYR A 77 -19.38 2.15 -9.22
N LEU A 78 -18.29 1.40 -9.38
CA LEU A 78 -18.30 0.15 -10.15
C LEU A 78 -19.24 -0.89 -9.53
N ALA A 79 -19.31 -0.96 -8.20
CA ALA A 79 -20.28 -1.77 -7.47
C ALA A 79 -21.74 -1.30 -7.68
N SER A 80 -22.01 0.01 -7.75
CA SER A 80 -23.36 0.55 -7.95
C SER A 80 -23.88 0.35 -9.39
N VAL A 81 -22.98 0.32 -10.38
CA VAL A 81 -23.29 0.04 -11.79
C VAL A 81 -23.34 -1.47 -12.07
N GLY A 82 -23.00 -2.31 -11.09
CA GLY A 82 -23.01 -3.78 -11.21
C GLY A 82 -21.86 -4.34 -12.07
N VAL A 83 -20.85 -3.52 -12.35
CA VAL A 83 -19.63 -3.92 -13.08
C VAL A 83 -18.61 -4.37 -12.05
N PHE A 84 -18.68 -5.64 -11.67
CA PHE A 84 -17.59 -6.29 -10.95
C PHE A 84 -16.49 -6.60 -11.96
N ALA A 85 -15.25 -6.19 -11.66
CA ALA A 85 -14.09 -6.60 -12.44
C ALA A 85 -14.06 -8.14 -12.48
N SER A 86 -14.45 -8.70 -13.63
CA SER A 86 -14.51 -10.13 -13.85
C SER A 86 -13.10 -10.69 -13.97
N ALA A 87 -12.51 -10.99 -12.83
CA ALA A 87 -11.53 -12.05 -12.65
C ALA A 87 -11.92 -12.82 -11.40
N ALA A 88 -12.77 -13.85 -11.58
CA ALA A 88 -13.05 -14.94 -10.65
C ALA A 88 -13.06 -14.57 -9.15
N SER A 89 -14.13 -13.91 -8.69
CA SER A 89 -14.44 -13.86 -7.26
C SER A 89 -15.56 -14.85 -6.96
N VAL A 90 -15.24 -15.84 -6.12
CA VAL A 90 -16.23 -16.49 -5.28
C VAL A 90 -16.69 -15.41 -4.30
N VAL A 91 -17.94 -14.97 -4.45
CA VAL A 91 -18.58 -14.05 -3.54
C VAL A 91 -18.77 -14.76 -2.20
N VAL A 92 -17.96 -14.38 -1.20
CA VAL A 92 -18.33 -14.47 0.21
C VAL A 92 -18.50 -13.04 0.71
N SER A 93 -19.69 -12.72 1.19
CA SER A 93 -20.02 -11.42 1.78
C SER A 93 -19.06 -11.09 2.92
N GLY A 94 -18.46 -9.89 2.88
CA GLY A 94 -17.69 -9.30 3.99
C GLY A 94 -16.17 -9.25 3.82
N SER A 95 -15.61 -9.54 2.64
CA SER A 95 -14.16 -9.63 2.46
C SER A 95 -13.56 -8.32 1.93
N CYS A 96 -12.71 -7.66 2.73
CA CYS A 96 -11.86 -6.59 2.24
C CYS A 96 -10.69 -7.23 1.46
N PRO A 97 -10.48 -6.89 0.16
CA PRO A 97 -9.44 -7.51 -0.69
C PRO A 97 -8.04 -7.44 -0.07
N TRP A 98 -7.80 -6.40 0.72
CA TRP A 98 -6.63 -6.24 1.57
C TRP A 98 -6.46 -7.36 2.60
N ALA A 99 -7.45 -7.60 3.45
CA ALA A 99 -7.36 -8.60 4.51
C ALA A 99 -7.26 -10.02 3.94
N ASP A 100 -7.99 -10.31 2.86
CA ASP A 100 -7.87 -11.58 2.14
C ASP A 100 -6.43 -11.79 1.65
N ARG A 101 -5.82 -10.75 1.09
CA ARG A 101 -4.44 -10.83 0.63
C ARG A 101 -3.45 -11.00 1.78
N VAL A 102 -3.65 -10.30 2.90
CA VAL A 102 -2.80 -10.47 4.10
C VAL A 102 -2.92 -11.89 4.68
N ASP A 103 -4.12 -12.46 4.70
CA ASP A 103 -4.35 -13.85 5.12
C ASP A 103 -3.59 -14.84 4.23
N VAL A 104 -3.65 -14.65 2.92
CA VAL A 104 -2.88 -15.47 1.97
C VAL A 104 -1.38 -15.32 2.20
N LEU A 105 -0.89 -14.07 2.31
CA LEU A 105 0.54 -13.79 2.50
C LEU A 105 1.09 -14.45 3.76
N THR A 106 0.34 -14.39 4.87
CA THR A 106 0.76 -14.94 6.17
C THR A 106 0.44 -16.42 6.35
N GLY A 107 -0.21 -17.06 5.37
CA GLY A 107 -0.62 -18.46 5.44
C GLY A 107 -1.72 -18.75 6.46
N GLN A 108 -2.54 -17.75 6.80
CA GLN A 108 -3.56 -17.79 7.85
C GLN A 108 -4.98 -17.69 7.27
N VAL A 109 -5.18 -18.24 6.08
CA VAL A 109 -6.48 -18.26 5.41
C VAL A 109 -7.50 -19.01 6.28
N GLY A 110 -8.64 -18.37 6.55
CA GLY A 110 -9.71 -18.94 7.37
C GLY A 110 -9.59 -18.68 8.87
N ALA A 111 -8.52 -18.03 9.34
CA ALA A 111 -8.42 -17.60 10.73
C ALA A 111 -9.39 -16.44 11.02
N ALA A 112 -9.94 -16.41 12.25
CA ALA A 112 -10.82 -15.32 12.68
C ALA A 112 -10.14 -13.96 12.51
N ARG A 113 -10.86 -13.00 11.94
CA ARG A 113 -10.34 -11.65 11.70
C ARG A 113 -10.64 -10.74 12.89
N PRO A 114 -9.67 -9.92 13.33
CA PRO A 114 -9.97 -8.83 14.25
C PRO A 114 -10.91 -7.82 13.58
N ALA A 115 -11.58 -7.01 14.41
CA ALA A 115 -12.33 -5.86 13.90
C ALA A 115 -11.36 -4.86 13.26
N VAL A 116 -11.83 -4.16 12.22
CA VAL A 116 -11.07 -3.07 11.63
C VAL A 116 -11.05 -1.91 12.62
N GLU A 117 -9.85 -1.40 12.91
CA GLU A 117 -9.61 -0.31 13.84
C GLU A 117 -9.10 0.92 13.08
N ASP A 118 -9.49 2.12 13.53
CA ASP A 118 -9.01 3.37 12.96
C ASP A 118 -7.61 3.69 13.50
N LEU A 119 -6.61 2.98 12.97
CA LEU A 119 -5.22 3.06 13.41
C LEU A 119 -4.41 3.99 12.52
N SER A 120 -3.55 4.80 13.14
CA SER A 120 -2.58 5.59 12.39
C SER A 120 -1.52 4.70 11.72
N VAL A 121 -0.98 5.15 10.59
CA VAL A 121 0.06 4.43 9.83
C VAL A 121 1.28 4.13 10.69
N ASP A 122 1.70 5.07 11.54
CA ASP A 122 2.86 4.88 12.43
C ASP A 122 2.58 3.82 13.51
N LEU A 123 1.36 3.76 14.06
CA LEU A 123 0.99 2.71 15.02
C LEU A 123 0.95 1.33 14.36
N VAL A 124 0.35 1.22 13.18
CA VAL A 124 0.32 -0.01 12.40
C VAL A 124 1.74 -0.45 12.06
N LEU A 125 2.61 0.46 11.66
CA LEU A 125 4.02 0.17 11.37
C LEU A 125 4.75 -0.34 12.62
N ALA A 126 4.68 0.39 13.72
CA ALA A 126 5.36 0.02 14.96
C ALA A 126 4.89 -1.33 15.52
N ALA A 127 3.58 -1.60 15.48
CA ALA A 127 3.02 -2.89 15.91
C ALA A 127 3.42 -4.03 14.96
N SER A 128 3.37 -3.80 13.65
CA SER A 128 3.74 -4.81 12.63
C SER A 128 5.24 -5.13 12.68
N VAL A 129 6.10 -4.13 12.88
CA VAL A 129 7.55 -4.30 13.04
C VAL A 129 7.87 -5.09 14.31
N ARG A 130 7.21 -4.80 15.44
CA ARG A 130 7.36 -5.60 16.67
C ARG A 130 6.96 -7.07 16.46
N ALA A 131 5.84 -7.31 15.78
CA ALA A 131 5.42 -8.67 15.46
C ALA A 131 6.43 -9.39 14.54
N ALA A 132 6.97 -8.70 13.53
CA ALA A 132 7.99 -9.23 12.62
C ALA A 132 9.33 -9.50 13.34
N LEU A 133 9.75 -8.63 14.26
CA LEU A 133 10.94 -8.84 15.11
C LEU A 133 10.78 -10.06 16.02
N ALA A 134 9.57 -10.31 16.53
CA ALA A 134 9.24 -11.49 17.31
C ALA A 134 9.09 -12.77 16.45
N GLY A 135 9.24 -12.68 15.13
CA GLY A 135 9.06 -13.82 14.22
C GLY A 135 7.60 -14.30 14.13
N SER A 136 6.62 -13.48 14.53
CA SER A 136 5.22 -13.87 14.60
C SER A 136 4.45 -13.50 13.34
N ALA A 137 4.28 -14.46 12.43
CA ALA A 137 3.43 -14.31 11.25
C ALA A 137 1.96 -14.03 11.64
N ALA A 138 1.47 -14.68 12.70
CA ALA A 138 0.12 -14.46 13.22
C ALA A 138 -0.07 -13.07 13.82
N GLY A 139 0.93 -12.57 14.56
CA GLY A 139 0.91 -11.20 15.09
C GLY A 139 0.97 -10.15 13.98
N LEU A 140 1.81 -10.39 12.96
CA LEU A 140 1.92 -9.53 11.78
C LEU A 140 0.57 -9.45 11.04
N ARG A 141 -0.06 -10.61 10.82
CA ARG A 141 -1.40 -10.71 10.24
C ARG A 141 -2.42 -9.92 11.06
N GLN A 142 -2.47 -10.12 12.38
CA GLN A 142 -3.47 -9.50 13.24
C GLN A 142 -3.46 -7.97 13.11
N VAL A 143 -2.26 -7.36 13.12
CA VAL A 143 -2.11 -5.92 12.97
C VAL A 143 -2.49 -5.46 11.56
N LEU A 144 -2.01 -6.14 10.53
CA LEU A 144 -2.26 -5.75 9.13
C LEU A 144 -3.73 -5.92 8.73
N VAL A 145 -4.42 -6.96 9.20
CA VAL A 145 -5.86 -7.19 8.92
C VAL A 145 -6.75 -6.19 9.64
N ALA A 146 -6.37 -5.76 10.85
CA ALA A 146 -7.10 -4.72 11.58
C ALA A 146 -6.96 -3.33 10.93
N ALA A 147 -5.94 -3.12 10.11
CA ALA A 147 -5.72 -1.86 9.41
C ALA A 147 -6.65 -1.70 8.19
N PRO A 148 -7.19 -0.50 7.94
CA PRO A 148 -7.97 -0.23 6.74
C PRO A 148 -7.09 -0.25 5.47
N PRO A 149 -7.66 -0.53 4.28
CA PRO A 149 -6.90 -0.65 3.02
C PRO A 149 -6.07 0.60 2.67
N SER A 150 -6.58 1.79 3.02
CA SER A 150 -5.91 3.08 2.85
C SER A 150 -4.57 3.16 3.58
N VAL A 151 -4.46 2.52 4.75
CA VAL A 151 -3.21 2.45 5.53
C VAL A 151 -2.18 1.57 4.83
N GLY A 152 -2.58 0.58 4.03
CA GLY A 152 -1.66 -0.31 3.33
C GLY A 152 -0.70 0.40 2.38
N TRP A 153 -1.21 1.33 1.57
CA TRP A 153 -0.38 2.13 0.65
C TRP A 153 0.55 3.06 1.41
N ALA A 154 0.03 3.76 2.43
CA ALA A 154 0.81 4.65 3.27
C ALA A 154 1.90 3.88 4.04
N LEU A 155 1.61 2.64 4.47
CA LEU A 155 2.56 1.78 5.18
C LEU A 155 3.74 1.39 4.29
N GLY A 156 3.47 1.02 3.03
CA GLY A 156 4.53 0.72 2.05
C GLY A 156 5.42 1.94 1.78
N ALA A 157 4.84 3.12 1.59
CA ALA A 157 5.58 4.37 1.38
C ALA A 157 6.41 4.75 2.63
N ARG A 158 5.79 4.67 3.82
CA ARG A 158 6.44 4.96 5.10
C ARG A 158 7.61 4.02 5.36
N ALA A 159 7.43 2.72 5.13
CA ALA A 159 8.48 1.73 5.27
C ALA A 159 9.67 2.02 4.34
N ALA A 160 9.41 2.36 3.07
CA ALA A 160 10.46 2.71 2.12
C ALA A 160 11.31 3.92 2.58
N GLY A 161 10.68 4.90 3.24
CA GLY A 161 11.39 6.05 3.83
C GLY A 161 12.39 5.68 4.93
N LEU A 162 12.19 4.55 5.63
CA LEU A 162 13.05 4.10 6.71
C LEU A 162 14.22 3.20 6.26
N LEU A 163 14.23 2.75 5.00
CA LEU A 163 15.27 1.84 4.51
C LEU A 163 16.58 2.56 4.12
N GLY A 164 16.56 3.88 3.97
CA GLY A 164 17.69 4.67 3.45
C GLY A 164 18.96 4.70 4.32
N VAL A 165 18.91 4.11 5.52
CA VAL A 165 20.02 4.10 6.50
C VAL A 165 20.83 2.80 6.51
N ALA A 166 20.38 1.74 5.83
CA ALA A 166 21.01 0.43 5.92
C ALA A 166 21.68 -0.02 4.62
N GLU A 167 22.74 -0.81 4.76
CA GLU A 167 23.49 -1.38 3.64
C GLU A 167 22.60 -2.39 2.87
N PRO A 168 22.34 -2.19 1.57
CA PRO A 168 21.35 -2.98 0.83
C PRO A 168 21.62 -4.49 0.80
N ALA A 169 22.88 -4.94 0.82
CA ALA A 169 23.20 -6.37 0.78
C ALA A 169 22.86 -7.07 2.10
N LEU A 170 23.14 -6.44 3.25
CA LEU A 170 22.74 -6.95 4.56
C LEU A 170 21.22 -7.00 4.72
N VAL A 171 20.52 -5.95 4.28
CA VAL A 171 19.04 -5.94 4.31
C VAL A 171 18.47 -7.05 3.44
N ARG A 172 19.00 -7.26 2.24
CA ARG A 172 18.59 -8.37 1.36
C ARG A 172 18.81 -9.74 1.99
N ARG A 173 19.95 -9.95 2.64
CA ARG A 173 20.28 -11.22 3.29
C ARG A 173 19.32 -11.50 4.44
N GLY A 174 19.12 -10.52 5.34
CA GLY A 174 18.17 -10.67 6.44
C GLY A 174 16.72 -10.83 5.98
N ALA A 175 16.34 -10.20 4.87
CA ALA A 175 15.02 -10.39 4.25
C ALA A 175 14.84 -11.80 3.70
N ALA A 176 15.86 -12.38 3.06
CA ALA A 176 15.81 -13.74 2.52
C ALA A 176 15.54 -14.78 3.62
N ASP A 177 16.07 -14.56 4.82
CA ASP A 177 15.85 -15.44 5.98
C ASP A 177 14.46 -15.25 6.62
N ARG A 178 13.96 -14.01 6.70
CA ARG A 178 12.71 -13.69 7.39
C ARG A 178 11.44 -13.80 6.55
N LEU A 179 11.52 -13.50 5.24
CA LEU A 179 10.34 -13.51 4.36
C LEU A 179 9.63 -14.87 4.31
N PRO A 180 10.32 -16.02 4.17
CA PRO A 180 9.64 -17.32 4.15
C PRO A 180 8.94 -17.65 5.46
N ALA A 181 9.47 -17.19 6.60
CA ALA A 181 8.90 -17.43 7.92
C ALA A 181 7.68 -16.55 8.21
N LEU A 182 7.73 -15.28 7.81
CA LEU A 182 6.67 -14.30 8.10
C LEU A 182 5.60 -14.23 7.02
N LEU A 183 5.97 -14.46 5.75
CA LEU A 183 5.11 -14.35 4.58
C LEU A 183 5.19 -15.61 3.70
N PRO A 184 4.83 -16.80 4.23
CA PRO A 184 4.93 -18.06 3.50
C PRO A 184 4.10 -18.12 2.21
N GLY A 185 3.05 -17.31 2.09
CA GLY A 185 2.24 -17.20 0.88
C GLY A 185 2.85 -16.33 -0.22
N LEU A 186 3.97 -15.66 0.04
CA LEU A 186 4.71 -14.88 -0.95
C LEU A 186 5.71 -15.78 -1.68
N SER A 187 5.61 -15.86 -3.00
CA SER A 187 6.59 -16.63 -3.78
C SER A 187 7.98 -16.01 -3.68
N ALA A 188 9.03 -16.84 -3.68
CA ALA A 188 10.42 -16.38 -3.56
C ALA A 188 10.81 -15.37 -4.66
N SER A 189 10.31 -15.57 -5.89
CA SER A 189 10.56 -14.66 -7.02
C SER A 189 9.87 -13.30 -6.82
N ALA A 190 8.61 -13.29 -6.38
CA ALA A 190 7.89 -12.05 -6.10
C ALA A 190 8.50 -11.31 -4.91
N GLY A 191 8.86 -12.02 -3.84
CA GLY A 191 9.55 -11.47 -2.68
C GLY A 191 10.88 -10.81 -3.07
N SER A 192 11.73 -11.52 -3.83
CA SER A 192 13.02 -10.98 -4.29
C SER A 192 12.87 -9.71 -5.13
N ALA A 193 11.90 -9.68 -6.05
CA ALA A 193 11.62 -8.51 -6.88
C ALA A 193 11.09 -7.33 -6.04
N LEU A 194 10.23 -7.58 -5.06
CA LEU A 194 9.71 -6.56 -4.15
C LEU A 194 10.79 -5.98 -3.23
N VAL A 195 11.68 -6.83 -2.71
CA VAL A 195 12.85 -6.37 -1.92
C VAL A 195 13.74 -5.49 -2.77
N SER A 196 14.04 -5.92 -3.99
CA SER A 196 14.88 -5.16 -4.91
C SER A 196 14.24 -3.82 -5.26
N ARG A 197 12.93 -3.80 -5.52
CA ARG A 197 12.15 -2.57 -5.74
C ARG A 197 12.18 -1.63 -4.52
N ALA A 198 11.98 -2.15 -3.32
CA ALA A 198 12.00 -1.36 -2.08
C ALA A 198 13.38 -0.74 -1.81
N LEU A 199 14.45 -1.47 -2.13
CA LEU A 199 15.84 -1.01 -2.04
C LEU A 199 16.31 -0.19 -3.24
N ARG A 200 15.42 0.13 -4.19
CA ARG A 200 15.72 0.88 -5.43
C ARG A 200 16.84 0.23 -6.27
N LEU A 201 16.92 -1.10 -6.26
CA LEU A 201 17.83 -1.90 -7.07
C LEU A 201 17.16 -2.31 -8.39
N PRO A 202 17.93 -2.59 -9.46
CA PRO A 202 17.39 -3.12 -10.70
C PRO A 202 16.64 -4.44 -10.47
N ALA A 203 15.40 -4.53 -10.93
CA ALA A 203 14.54 -5.69 -10.74
C ALA A 203 13.53 -5.84 -11.89
N PRO A 204 13.06 -7.07 -12.18
CA PRO A 204 11.94 -7.25 -13.11
C PRO A 204 10.69 -6.53 -12.58
N SER A 205 9.90 -5.98 -13.50
CA SER A 205 8.59 -5.40 -13.17
C SER A 205 7.69 -6.46 -12.57
N VAL A 206 7.18 -6.20 -11.37
CA VAL A 206 6.20 -7.07 -10.70
C VAL A 206 4.94 -6.28 -10.42
N SER A 207 3.81 -6.81 -10.91
CA SER A 207 2.49 -6.39 -10.46
C SER A 207 2.31 -6.89 -9.03
N ALA A 208 2.19 -5.97 -8.10
CA ALA A 208 2.13 -6.28 -6.67
C ALA A 208 0.88 -5.66 -6.07
N HIS A 209 0.19 -6.45 -5.25
CA HIS A 209 -0.91 -5.92 -4.45
C HIS A 209 -0.35 -4.96 -3.39
N ALA A 210 -1.14 -3.97 -2.96
CA ALA A 210 -0.73 -3.03 -1.91
C ALA A 210 -0.23 -3.75 -0.64
N ALA A 211 -0.92 -4.84 -0.28
CA ALA A 211 -0.56 -5.70 0.85
C ALA A 211 0.82 -6.35 0.70
N ASP A 212 1.22 -6.71 -0.52
CA ASP A 212 2.53 -7.30 -0.77
C ASP A 212 3.64 -6.27 -0.49
N VAL A 213 3.45 -5.05 -1.02
CA VAL A 213 4.40 -3.94 -0.84
C VAL A 213 4.51 -3.56 0.65
N ALA A 214 3.37 -3.45 1.33
CA ALA A 214 3.30 -3.09 2.73
C ALA A 214 3.93 -4.16 3.64
N ALA A 215 3.56 -5.42 3.47
CA ALA A 215 4.07 -6.53 4.26
C ALA A 215 5.59 -6.72 4.04
N VAL A 216 6.06 -6.67 2.80
CA VAL A 216 7.51 -6.72 2.51
C VAL A 216 8.21 -5.50 3.12
N GLY A 217 7.65 -4.30 3.00
CA GLY A 217 8.18 -3.09 3.62
C GLY A 217 8.36 -3.22 5.13
N VAL A 218 7.35 -3.72 5.84
CA VAL A 218 7.42 -3.99 7.29
C VAL A 218 8.54 -4.98 7.61
N VAL A 219 8.63 -6.09 6.87
CA VAL A 219 9.68 -7.10 7.09
C VAL A 219 11.06 -6.46 6.91
N LEU A 220 11.26 -5.66 5.87
CA LEU A 220 12.53 -4.95 5.63
C LEU A 220 12.87 -3.97 6.75
N VAL A 221 11.90 -3.19 7.22
CA VAL A 221 12.11 -2.29 8.37
C VAL A 221 12.48 -3.08 9.62
N SER A 222 11.84 -4.23 9.87
CA SER A 222 12.19 -5.12 10.99
C SER A 222 13.62 -5.67 10.88
N VAL A 223 14.11 -5.92 9.66
CA VAL A 223 15.49 -6.35 9.42
C VAL A 223 16.45 -5.20 9.74
N VAL A 224 16.18 -3.99 9.22
CA VAL A 224 16.98 -2.79 9.51
C VAL A 224 17.05 -2.53 11.02
N PHE A 225 15.92 -2.64 11.71
CA PHE A 225 15.83 -2.44 13.17
C PHE A 225 16.63 -3.51 13.92
N GLY A 226 16.50 -4.77 13.52
CA GLY A 226 17.31 -5.87 14.06
C GLY A 226 18.82 -5.71 13.83
N LEU A 227 19.24 -5.14 12.69
CA LEU A 227 20.65 -4.88 12.39
C LEU A 227 21.21 -3.66 13.15
N THR A 228 20.38 -2.65 13.41
CA THR A 228 20.79 -1.39 14.04
C THR A 228 20.57 -1.33 15.55
N GLY A 229 19.91 -2.35 16.13
CA GLY A 229 19.57 -2.38 17.55
C GLY A 229 18.50 -1.37 17.96
N ARG A 230 17.77 -0.79 17.00
CA ARG A 230 16.64 0.12 17.25
C ARG A 230 15.36 -0.71 17.32
N SER A 231 14.61 -0.60 18.42
CA SER A 231 13.32 -1.28 18.63
C SER A 231 12.19 -0.29 18.85
#